data_AF-A0A7Y0X458-F1
#
_entry.id   AF-A0A7Y0X458-F1
#
_cell.length_a   1.000
_cell.length_b   1.000
_cell.length_c   1.000
_cell.angle_alpha   90.00
_cell.angle_beta   90.00
_cell.angle_gamma   90.00
#
_symmetry.space_group_name_H-M   'P 1'
#
loop_
_entity.id
_entity.type
_entity.pdbx_description
1 polymer ?
#
loop_
_entity_poly.entity_id
_entity_poly.type
_entity_poly.pdbx_seq_one_letter_code
_entity_poly.pdbx_strand_id
1 'polypeptide(L)'
;DGYRQALIDADIIPNSEYLVDANWSLKEAHQQTLTLLNMEQPPEAIFCGSDYMAMGCYQAIAELGLKIPQDVAVVGYDNQQIASESFPA
;
A
#
# COMPACT_ATOMS: atom_id res chain seq x y z
N ASP A 1 2.52 14.52 6.56
CA ASP A 1 1.38 15.27 7.15
C ASP A 1 0.04 14.98 6.50
N GLY A 2 -0.11 15.10 5.17
CA GLY A 2 -1.40 14.86 4.49
C GLY A 2 -2.09 13.53 4.82
N TYR A 3 -1.37 12.40 4.78
CA TYR A 3 -1.90 11.09 5.19
C TYR A 3 -2.51 11.09 6.60
N ARG A 4 -1.76 11.63 7.59
CA ARG A 4 -2.21 11.67 8.98
C ARG A 4 -3.42 12.59 9.14
N GLN A 5 -3.41 13.74 8.46
CA GLN A 5 -4.53 14.68 8.50
C GLN A 5 -5.80 14.06 7.90
N ALA A 6 -5.69 13.36 6.77
CA ALA A 6 -6.83 12.69 6.15
C ALA A 6 -7.45 11.62 7.05
N LEU A 7 -6.63 10.87 7.81
CA LEU A 7 -7.14 9.93 8.81
C LEU A 7 -7.88 10.66 9.94
N ILE A 8 -7.28 11.74 10.48
CA ILE A 8 -7.88 12.54 11.56
C ILE A 8 -9.22 13.16 11.11
N ASP A 9 -9.27 13.71 9.90
CA ASP A 9 -10.49 14.32 9.34
C ASP A 9 -11.60 13.29 9.12
N ALA A 10 -11.25 12.00 9.03
CA ALA A 10 -12.17 10.87 8.91
C ALA A 10 -12.43 10.16 10.26
N ASP A 11 -12.03 10.75 11.39
CA ASP A 11 -12.14 10.17 12.74
C ASP A 11 -11.40 8.82 12.92
N ILE A 12 -10.35 8.58 12.12
CA ILE A 12 -9.48 7.40 12.22
C ILE A 12 -8.20 7.77 12.97
N ILE A 13 -7.90 7.04 14.05
CA ILE A 13 -6.68 7.25 14.84
C ILE A 13 -5.47 6.71 14.05
N PRO A 14 -4.46 7.53 13.73
CA PRO A 14 -3.28 7.05 13.03
C PRO A 14 -2.51 6.01 13.86
N ASN A 15 -2.38 4.79 13.34
CA ASN A 15 -1.55 3.74 13.92
C ASN A 15 -0.13 3.82 13.34
N SER A 16 0.88 3.99 14.20
CA SER A 16 2.28 4.02 13.77
C SER A 16 2.82 2.67 13.28
N GLU A 17 2.20 1.57 13.66
CA GLU A 17 2.61 0.23 13.19
C GLU A 17 2.28 0.01 11.71
N TYR A 18 1.32 0.75 11.16
CA TYR A 18 1.02 0.76 9.73
C TYR A 18 1.90 1.71 8.91
N LEU A 19 2.79 2.48 9.56
CA LEU A 19 3.73 3.36 8.89
C LEU A 19 5.05 2.62 8.67
N VAL A 20 5.25 2.15 7.44
CA VAL A 20 6.45 1.43 7.02
C VAL A 20 7.28 2.28 6.06
N ASP A 21 8.61 2.20 6.19
CA ASP A 21 9.54 2.74 5.21
C ASP A 21 9.97 1.62 4.26
N ALA A 22 9.95 1.95 2.97
CA ALA A 22 10.36 1.07 1.89
C ALA A 22 11.32 1.77 0.93
N ASN A 23 11.93 2.88 1.34
CA ASN A 23 13.06 3.54 0.69
C ASN A 23 12.90 3.71 -0.85
N TRP A 24 11.70 4.09 -1.28
CA TRP A 24 11.33 4.26 -2.69
C TRP A 24 11.54 3.01 -3.57
N SER A 25 11.65 1.83 -2.95
CA SER A 25 12.03 0.57 -3.57
C SER A 25 10.83 -0.36 -3.72
N LEU A 26 10.63 -0.88 -4.93
CA LEU A 26 9.62 -1.90 -5.22
C LEU A 26 9.82 -3.16 -4.37
N LYS A 27 11.06 -3.62 -4.23
CA LYS A 27 11.39 -4.83 -3.46
C LYS A 27 11.08 -4.66 -1.97
N GLU A 28 11.40 -3.49 -1.41
CA GLU A 28 11.10 -3.22 -0.01
C GLU A 28 9.61 -3.01 0.19
N ALA A 29 8.92 -2.34 -0.75
CA ALA A 29 7.46 -2.19 -0.70
C ALA A 29 6.74 -3.54 -0.72
N HIS A 30 7.20 -4.50 -1.56
CA HIS A 30 6.71 -5.88 -1.55
C HIS A 30 6.89 -6.52 -0.17
N GLN A 31 8.10 -6.49 0.39
CA GLN A 31 8.39 -7.12 1.68
C GLN A 31 7.59 -6.50 2.83
N GLN A 32 7.47 -5.17 2.86
CA GLN A 32 6.69 -4.46 3.89
C GLN A 32 5.19 -4.73 3.74
N THR A 33 4.69 -4.87 2.51
CA THR A 33 3.30 -5.24 2.27
C THR A 33 2.99 -6.63 2.80
N LEU A 34 3.89 -7.61 2.57
CA LEU A 34 3.74 -8.93 3.19
C LEU A 34 3.73 -8.85 4.71
N THR A 35 4.58 -8.02 5.31
CA THR A 35 4.60 -7.83 6.77
C THR A 35 3.28 -7.24 7.28
N LEU A 36 2.78 -6.18 6.65
CA LEU A 36 1.52 -5.52 7.03
C LEU A 36 0.32 -6.47 6.91
N LEU A 37 0.25 -7.23 5.82
CA LEU A 37 -0.90 -8.12 5.56
C LEU A 37 -0.86 -9.43 6.38
N ASN A 38 0.26 -9.73 7.05
CA ASN A 38 0.37 -10.84 8.00
C ASN A 38 0.15 -10.41 9.47
N MET A 39 -0.17 -9.14 9.73
CA MET A 39 -0.53 -8.69 11.08
C MET A 39 -1.84 -9.33 11.55
N GLU A 40 -2.05 -9.38 12.87
CA GLU A 40 -3.32 -9.85 13.45
C GLU A 40 -4.52 -9.01 12.96
N GLN A 41 -4.29 -7.70 12.80
CA GLN A 41 -5.22 -6.76 12.18
C GLN A 41 -4.54 -6.12 10.96
N PRO A 42 -4.63 -6.72 9.77
CA PRO A 42 -4.03 -6.17 8.56
C PRO A 42 -4.83 -4.94 8.07
N PRO A 43 -4.18 -4.01 7.35
CA PRO A 43 -4.89 -2.87 6.75
C PRO A 43 -5.75 -3.30 5.56
N GLU A 44 -6.91 -2.66 5.40
CA GLU A 44 -7.80 -2.85 4.23
C GLU A 44 -7.38 -1.99 3.02
N ALA A 45 -6.50 -1.02 3.22
CA ALA A 45 -6.00 -0.14 2.17
C ALA A 45 -4.55 0.28 2.41
N ILE A 46 -3.79 0.45 1.32
CA ILE A 46 -2.39 0.88 1.34
C ILE A 46 -2.25 2.14 0.47
N PHE A 47 -1.67 3.19 1.05
CA PHE A 47 -1.20 4.36 0.33
C PHE A 47 0.32 4.28 0.15
N CYS A 48 0.77 4.22 -1.10
CA CYS A 48 2.17 4.11 -1.48
C CYS A 48 2.75 5.49 -1.79
N GLY A 49 3.98 5.74 -1.34
CA GLY A 49 4.68 7.01 -1.60
C GLY A 49 5.03 7.25 -3.08
N SER A 50 4.96 6.22 -3.93
CA SER A 50 5.11 6.33 -5.39
C SER A 50 4.40 5.18 -6.12
N ASP A 51 4.18 5.34 -7.42
CA ASP A 51 3.61 4.31 -8.30
C ASP A 51 4.54 3.09 -8.42
N TYR A 52 5.86 3.31 -8.35
CA TYR A 52 6.82 2.21 -8.39
C TYR A 52 6.75 1.32 -7.14
N MET A 53 6.48 1.92 -5.98
CA MET A 53 6.24 1.17 -4.74
C MET A 53 4.90 0.43 -4.79
N ALA A 54 3.86 1.03 -5.40
CA ALA A 54 2.55 0.38 -5.56
C ALA A 54 2.65 -0.94 -6.34
N MET A 55 3.56 -1.04 -7.31
CA MET A 55 3.85 -2.32 -7.99
C MET A 55 4.38 -3.41 -7.06
N GLY A 56 5.17 -3.04 -6.05
CA GLY A 56 5.63 -3.98 -5.02
C GLY A 56 4.47 -4.47 -4.16
N CYS A 57 3.54 -3.57 -3.81
CA CYS A 57 2.30 -3.93 -3.12
C CYS A 57 1.45 -4.89 -3.96
N TYR A 58 1.28 -4.63 -5.26
CA TYR A 58 0.52 -5.51 -6.15
C TYR A 58 1.09 -6.92 -6.17
N GLN A 59 2.42 -7.05 -6.27
CA GLN A 59 3.09 -8.35 -6.25
C GLN A 59 2.85 -9.11 -4.93
N ALA A 60 2.94 -8.42 -3.79
CA ALA A 60 2.75 -9.04 -2.47
C ALA A 60 1.30 -9.46 -2.24
N ILE A 61 0.35 -8.62 -2.64
CA ILE A 61 -1.09 -8.91 -2.53
C ILE A 61 -1.45 -10.12 -3.43
N ALA A 62 -0.92 -10.16 -4.65
CA ALA A 62 -1.09 -11.30 -5.56
C ALA A 62 -0.52 -12.61 -4.99
N GLU A 63 0.66 -12.54 -4.36
CA GLU A 63 1.32 -13.70 -3.73
C GLU A 63 0.49 -14.30 -2.59
N LEU A 64 -0.25 -13.46 -1.87
CA LEU A 64 -1.18 -13.88 -0.83
C LEU A 64 -2.53 -14.37 -1.39
N GLY A 65 -2.74 -14.32 -2.71
CA GLY A 65 -3.99 -14.69 -3.37
C GLY A 65 -5.15 -13.73 -3.10
N LEU A 66 -4.84 -12.52 -2.63
CA LEU A 66 -5.79 -11.44 -2.38
C LEU A 66 -6.01 -10.62 -3.65
N LYS A 67 -7.16 -9.97 -3.76
CA LYS A 67 -7.59 -9.19 -4.92
C LYS A 67 -7.59 -7.70 -4.65
N ILE A 68 -7.20 -6.93 -5.65
CA ILE A 68 -7.27 -5.47 -5.60
C ILE A 68 -8.43 -5.02 -6.51
N PRO A 69 -9.36 -4.17 -6.03
CA PRO A 69 -9.43 -3.56 -4.70
C PRO A 69 -10.27 -4.35 -3.67
N GLN A 70 -10.76 -5.55 -3.99
CA GLN A 70 -11.79 -6.21 -3.19
C GLN A 70 -11.34 -6.60 -1.78
N ASP A 71 -10.12 -7.09 -1.64
CA ASP A 71 -9.55 -7.51 -0.37
C ASP A 71 -8.62 -6.44 0.21
N VAL A 72 -7.83 -5.78 -0.65
CA VAL A 72 -6.95 -4.67 -0.26
C VAL A 72 -6.97 -3.58 -1.35
N ALA A 73 -7.36 -2.36 -0.99
CA ALA A 73 -7.27 -1.22 -1.89
C ALA A 73 -5.84 -0.65 -1.91
N VAL A 74 -5.37 -0.20 -3.07
CA VAL A 74 -4.02 0.37 -3.21
C VAL A 74 -4.08 1.67 -4.00
N VAL A 75 -3.38 2.69 -3.50
CA VAL A 75 -3.24 4.00 -4.15
C VAL A 75 -1.75 4.32 -4.26
N GLY A 76 -1.27 4.58 -5.49
CA GLY A 76 0.07 5.08 -5.77
C GLY A 76 0.17 6.61 -5.70
N TYR A 77 1.32 7.12 -6.13
CA TYR A 77 1.61 8.56 -6.18
C TYR A 77 2.63 8.84 -7.31
N ASP A 78 2.64 10.06 -7.85
CA ASP A 78 3.48 10.54 -8.98
C ASP A 78 2.90 10.43 -10.41
N ASN A 79 1.83 9.65 -10.63
CA ASN A 79 1.19 9.49 -11.95
C ASN A 79 2.19 9.18 -13.08
N GLN A 80 3.15 8.29 -12.78
CA GLN A 80 4.08 7.74 -13.75
C GLN A 80 3.34 6.88 -14.76
N GLN A 81 3.90 6.73 -15.96
CA GLN A 81 3.29 5.93 -17.03
C GLN A 81 2.92 4.51 -16.58
N ILE A 82 3.74 3.90 -15.71
CA ILE A 82 3.48 2.58 -15.12
C ILE A 82 2.16 2.49 -14.35
N ALA A 83 1.64 3.58 -13.80
CA ALA A 83 0.34 3.59 -13.11
C ALA A 83 -0.82 3.30 -14.07
N SER A 84 -0.69 3.74 -15.32
CA SER A 84 -1.73 3.53 -16.36
C SER A 84 -1.55 2.24 -17.16
N GLU A 85 -0.38 1.61 -17.09
CA GLU A 85 -0.03 0.41 -17.86
C GLU A 85 0.02 -0.86 -16.99
N SER A 86 -0.10 -0.70 -15.67
CA SER A 86 -0.14 -1.80 -14.71
C SER A 86 -1.57 -2.26 -14.46
N PHE A 87 -1.71 -3.55 -14.17
CA PHE A 87 -2.99 -4.16 -13.81
C PHE A 87 -2.88 -4.71 -12.38
N PRO A 88 -3.83 -4.37 -11.49
CA PRO A 88 -3.95 -5.02 -10.20
C PRO A 88 -4.19 -6.53 -10.39
N ALA A 89 -3.68 -7.33 -9.45
CA ALA A 89 -3.86 -8.78 -9.45
C ALA A 89 -5.30 -9.21 -9.14
#